data_AF-A0A9E5FR28-F1
#
_entry.id   AF-A0A9E5FR28-F1
#
_cell.length_a   1.000
_cell.length_b   1.000
_cell.length_c   1.000
_cell.angle_alpha   90.00
_cell.angle_beta   90.00
_cell.angle_gamma   90.00
#
_symmetry.space_group_name_H-M   'P 1'
#
loop_
_entity.id
_entity.type
_entity.pdbx_description
1 polymer ?
#
loop_
_entity_poly.entity_id
_entity_poly.type
_entity_poly.pdbx_seq_one_letter_code
_entity_poly.pdbx_strand_id
1 'polypeptide(L)'
;MELSFSQASCIRGLREHMATQDLGADPAATIAAMDVRYARTTSRNVLAALKKMYPNVARFAEEAKARREELQALDNTQEPTAKQEAKYVSWTDLIAWRDANKDNLSATDYLLLCLYTMMPPRRLDFTPMKIVRRKPRKMEDGVNYLVLGKSSVTFIFHAYKTHAVYGDQTVKAPKQLERVVRSFLAAFPDSVYLLEDEHHHPWQEQRLSHTIQRIFKKHHGMDTSVNTIRHSYLTFIYKGMPSKQQLEAIAWTMGHSLSQSQAYRHLKLE
;
A
#
# COMPACT_ATOMS: atom_id res chain seq x y z
N MET A 1 13.74 -19.09 25.94
CA MET A 1 13.60 -18.08 24.86
C MET A 1 12.20 -17.49 25.00
N GLU A 2 12.08 -16.35 25.65
CA GLU A 2 10.79 -15.73 25.96
C GLU A 2 10.14 -15.19 24.68
N LEU A 3 8.86 -15.50 24.47
CA LEU A 3 8.08 -15.05 23.33
C LEU A 3 7.68 -13.59 23.53
N SER A 4 7.76 -12.78 22.49
CA SER A 4 7.31 -11.38 22.54
C SER A 4 5.80 -11.28 22.80
N PHE A 5 5.35 -10.18 23.42
CA PHE A 5 3.95 -9.96 23.81
C PHE A 5 2.96 -10.10 22.63
N SER A 6 3.36 -9.65 21.44
CA SER A 6 2.59 -9.82 20.19
C SER A 6 2.47 -11.28 19.75
N GLN A 7 3.54 -12.07 19.90
CA GLN A 7 3.53 -13.51 19.61
C GLN A 7 2.67 -14.27 20.63
N ALA A 8 2.72 -13.89 21.91
CA ALA A 8 1.90 -14.50 22.95
C ALA A 8 0.40 -14.24 22.76
N SER A 9 0.02 -13.01 22.37
CA SER A 9 -1.38 -12.65 22.05
C SER A 9 -1.90 -13.41 20.83
N CYS A 10 -1.08 -13.53 19.77
CA CYS A 10 -1.44 -14.28 18.57
C CYS A 10 -1.62 -15.78 18.87
N ILE A 11 -0.76 -16.37 19.71
CA ILE A 11 -0.86 -17.76 20.15
C ILE A 11 -2.11 -17.98 21.02
N ARG A 12 -2.48 -17.01 21.87
CA ARG A 12 -3.70 -17.10 22.71
C ARG A 12 -4.97 -17.08 21.85
N GLY A 13 -5.06 -16.15 20.88
CA GLY A 13 -6.17 -16.11 19.92
C GLY A 13 -6.24 -17.36 19.04
N LEU A 14 -5.09 -17.92 18.64
CA LEU A 14 -5.03 -19.22 17.96
C LEU A 14 -5.54 -20.35 18.86
N ARG A 15 -5.15 -20.41 20.13
CA ARG A 15 -5.62 -21.44 21.08
C ARG A 15 -7.13 -21.38 21.31
N GLU A 16 -7.71 -20.19 21.42
CA GLU A 16 -9.16 -20.01 21.58
C GLU A 16 -9.93 -20.39 20.29
N HIS A 17 -9.37 -20.08 19.13
CA HIS A 17 -9.94 -20.52 17.84
C HIS A 17 -9.75 -22.02 17.59
N MET A 18 -8.67 -22.61 18.13
CA MET A 18 -8.39 -24.03 18.10
C MET A 18 -9.20 -24.84 19.13
N ALA A 19 -9.71 -24.19 20.18
CA ALA A 19 -10.58 -24.83 21.18
C ALA A 19 -12.05 -24.88 20.72
N THR A 20 -12.43 -24.03 19.75
CA THR A 20 -13.80 -23.96 19.21
C THR A 20 -13.99 -24.78 17.92
N GLN A 21 -12.88 -25.22 17.31
CA GLN A 21 -12.89 -26.21 16.24
C GLN A 21 -12.36 -27.52 16.84
N ASP A 22 -13.10 -28.61 16.70
CA ASP A 22 -12.67 -29.92 17.17
C ASP A 22 -11.44 -30.37 16.37
N LEU A 23 -10.25 -29.98 16.83
CA LEU A 23 -8.96 -30.15 16.16
C LEU A 23 -8.20 -31.41 16.61
N GLY A 24 -8.87 -32.35 17.27
CA GLY A 24 -8.25 -33.59 17.72
C GLY A 24 -7.96 -34.61 16.61
N ALA A 25 -8.59 -34.51 15.43
CA ALA A 25 -8.65 -35.64 14.50
C ALA A 25 -7.59 -35.62 13.38
N ASP A 26 -7.22 -34.45 12.83
CA ASP A 26 -6.21 -34.39 11.77
C ASP A 26 -5.59 -32.98 11.63
N PRO A 27 -4.37 -32.76 12.16
CA PRO A 27 -3.62 -31.52 11.95
C PRO A 27 -3.39 -31.19 10.47
N ALA A 28 -3.29 -32.20 9.60
CA ALA A 28 -3.05 -32.04 8.16
C ALA A 28 -4.26 -31.41 7.45
N ALA A 29 -5.47 -31.93 7.69
CA ALA A 29 -6.71 -31.39 7.14
C ALA A 29 -6.98 -29.94 7.60
N THR A 30 -6.64 -29.63 8.85
CA THR A 30 -6.82 -28.29 9.41
C THR A 30 -5.90 -27.27 8.77
N ILE A 31 -4.62 -27.63 8.61
CA ILE A 31 -3.63 -26.77 7.95
C ILE A 31 -4.03 -26.54 6.48
N ALA A 32 -4.48 -27.59 5.79
CA ALA A 32 -4.98 -27.48 4.42
C ALA A 32 -6.21 -26.56 4.32
N ALA A 33 -7.16 -26.66 5.25
CA ALA A 33 -8.33 -25.78 5.29
C ALA A 33 -7.96 -24.31 5.60
N MET A 34 -6.95 -24.08 6.44
CA MET A 34 -6.44 -22.74 6.73
C MET A 34 -5.66 -22.14 5.55
N ASP A 35 -4.90 -22.94 4.81
CA ASP A 35 -4.19 -22.52 3.59
C ASP A 35 -5.17 -22.15 2.46
N VAL A 36 -6.29 -22.88 2.33
CA VAL A 36 -7.37 -22.52 1.39
C VAL A 36 -8.04 -21.20 1.80
N ARG A 37 -8.18 -20.92 3.10
CA ARG A 37 -8.94 -19.76 3.60
C ARG A 37 -8.13 -18.46 3.68
N TYR A 38 -6.80 -18.51 3.86
CA TYR A 38 -5.99 -17.33 4.20
C TYR A 38 -4.73 -17.09 3.33
N ALA A 39 -4.74 -17.58 2.09
CA ALA A 39 -3.60 -17.63 1.14
C ALA A 39 -2.78 -16.34 0.88
N ARG A 40 -3.18 -15.14 1.31
CA ARG A 40 -2.58 -13.89 0.79
C ARG A 40 -1.68 -13.08 1.75
N THR A 41 -1.73 -13.23 3.06
CA THR A 41 -0.86 -12.39 3.93
C THR A 41 -0.62 -12.91 5.35
N THR A 42 -1.65 -13.40 6.03
CA THR A 42 -1.55 -13.87 7.43
C THR A 42 -0.83 -15.22 7.55
N SER A 43 -0.72 -15.97 6.44
CA SER A 43 -0.08 -17.28 6.41
C SER A 43 1.40 -17.29 6.75
N ARG A 44 2.18 -16.22 6.52
CA ARG A 44 3.63 -16.34 6.71
C ARG A 44 4.02 -16.57 8.17
N ASN A 45 3.35 -15.88 9.09
CA ASN A 45 3.61 -15.98 10.53
C ASN A 45 2.92 -17.21 11.12
N VAL A 46 1.70 -17.54 10.67
CA VAL A 46 0.94 -18.71 11.13
C VAL A 46 1.59 -20.00 10.64
N LEU A 47 2.01 -20.08 9.37
CA LEU A 47 2.73 -21.23 8.81
C LEU A 47 4.12 -21.38 9.43
N ALA A 48 4.82 -20.28 9.72
CA ALA A 48 6.10 -20.33 10.44
C ALA A 48 5.92 -20.85 11.88
N ALA A 49 4.85 -20.46 12.57
CA ALA A 49 4.51 -20.99 13.88
C ALA A 49 4.13 -22.48 13.81
N LEU A 50 3.32 -22.88 12.83
CA LEU A 50 2.91 -24.28 12.62
C LEU A 50 4.10 -25.17 12.25
N LYS A 51 5.02 -24.73 11.39
CA LYS A 51 6.27 -25.44 11.07
C LYS A 51 7.17 -25.65 12.29
N LYS A 52 7.16 -24.68 13.23
CA LYS A 52 7.91 -24.78 14.49
C LYS A 52 7.25 -25.75 15.48
N MET A 53 5.91 -25.84 15.46
CA MET A 53 5.14 -26.72 16.33
C MET A 53 5.06 -28.16 15.81
N TYR A 54 5.12 -28.37 14.49
CA TYR A 54 4.98 -29.67 13.83
C TYR A 54 6.11 -29.90 12.81
N PRO A 55 7.26 -30.44 13.23
CA PRO A 55 8.45 -30.56 12.37
C PRO A 55 8.33 -31.56 11.20
N ASN A 56 7.36 -32.49 11.24
CA ASN A 56 7.07 -33.42 10.14
C ASN A 56 6.21 -32.82 8.99
N VAL A 57 6.01 -31.50 9.00
CA VAL A 57 5.25 -30.70 7.99
C VAL A 57 6.11 -30.36 6.75
N ALA A 58 7.23 -31.07 6.52
CA ALA A 58 8.10 -30.86 5.35
C ALA A 58 7.36 -31.07 4.02
N ARG A 59 6.42 -32.02 3.95
CA ARG A 59 5.57 -32.25 2.78
C ARG A 59 4.71 -31.03 2.40
N PHE A 60 4.17 -30.33 3.39
CA PHE A 60 3.41 -29.09 3.18
C PHE A 60 4.30 -27.91 2.77
N ALA A 61 5.59 -27.91 3.12
CA ALA A 61 6.49 -26.86 2.66
C ALA A 61 6.68 -26.92 1.14
N GLU A 62 6.78 -28.12 0.58
CA GLU A 62 6.84 -28.35 -0.87
C GLU A 62 5.48 -28.08 -1.54
N GLU A 63 4.37 -28.56 -0.97
CA GLU A 63 3.02 -28.27 -1.51
C GLU A 63 2.69 -26.76 -1.47
N ALA A 64 3.06 -26.04 -0.40
CA ALA A 64 2.89 -24.58 -0.31
C ALA A 64 3.82 -23.81 -1.24
N LYS A 65 5.03 -24.35 -1.50
CA LYS A 65 5.97 -23.79 -2.49
C LYS A 65 5.42 -24.00 -3.90
N ALA A 66 4.98 -25.20 -4.25
CA ALA A 66 4.36 -25.51 -5.53
C ALA A 66 3.13 -24.62 -5.76
N ARG A 67 2.25 -24.48 -4.77
CA ARG A 67 1.07 -23.60 -4.87
C ARG A 67 1.42 -22.12 -4.97
N ARG A 68 2.51 -21.69 -4.34
CA ARG A 68 3.05 -20.33 -4.51
C ARG A 68 3.58 -20.13 -5.93
N GLU A 69 4.27 -21.13 -6.49
CA GLU A 69 4.77 -21.11 -7.86
C GLU A 69 3.63 -21.10 -8.87
N GLU A 70 2.55 -21.86 -8.65
CA GLU A 70 1.32 -21.83 -9.44
C GLU A 70 0.62 -20.46 -9.37
N LEU A 71 0.45 -19.90 -8.18
CA LEU A 71 -0.13 -18.55 -8.01
C LEU A 71 0.74 -17.48 -8.67
N GLN A 72 2.07 -17.62 -8.57
CA GLN A 72 3.01 -16.73 -9.23
C GLN A 72 2.97 -16.90 -10.76
N ALA A 73 2.76 -18.10 -11.26
CA ALA A 73 2.56 -18.37 -12.69
C ALA A 73 1.23 -17.79 -13.20
N LEU A 74 0.16 -17.84 -12.41
CA LEU A 74 -1.10 -17.17 -12.71
C LEU A 74 -0.94 -15.64 -12.69
N ASP A 75 -0.25 -15.07 -11.70
CA ASP A 75 0.04 -13.63 -11.66
C ASP A 75 0.90 -13.17 -12.87
N ASN A 76 1.76 -14.05 -13.41
CA ASN A 76 2.57 -13.73 -14.60
C ASN A 76 1.74 -13.54 -15.88
N THR A 77 0.51 -14.08 -15.94
CA THR A 77 -0.40 -13.85 -17.06
C THR A 77 -0.86 -12.40 -17.16
N GLN A 78 -0.74 -11.62 -16.07
CA GLN A 78 -1.16 -10.22 -15.99
C GLN A 78 -2.65 -10.02 -16.34
N GLU A 79 -3.46 -11.09 -16.30
CA GLU A 79 -4.90 -10.98 -16.49
C GLU A 79 -5.56 -10.59 -15.16
N PRO A 80 -6.41 -9.55 -15.15
CA PRO A 80 -7.16 -9.22 -13.94
C PRO A 80 -8.15 -10.34 -13.61
N THR A 81 -8.34 -10.61 -12.32
CA THR A 81 -9.45 -11.45 -11.87
C THR A 81 -10.78 -10.70 -12.06
N ALA A 82 -11.91 -11.41 -12.22
CA ALA A 82 -13.24 -10.79 -12.31
C ALA A 82 -13.54 -9.80 -11.16
N LYS A 83 -12.98 -10.05 -9.96
CA LYS A 83 -13.08 -9.13 -8.80
C LYS A 83 -12.29 -7.84 -8.99
N GLN A 84 -11.14 -7.91 -9.67
CA GLN A 84 -10.34 -6.74 -10.00
C GLN A 84 -10.98 -5.95 -11.14
N GLU A 85 -11.51 -6.62 -12.16
CA GLU A 85 -12.23 -5.99 -13.27
C GLU A 85 -13.46 -5.22 -12.76
N ALA A 86 -14.28 -5.85 -11.91
CA ALA A 86 -15.47 -5.21 -11.34
C ALA A 86 -15.19 -3.98 -10.45
N LYS A 87 -13.93 -3.79 -10.04
CA LYS A 87 -13.49 -2.65 -9.21
C LYS A 87 -12.52 -1.74 -9.96
N TYR A 88 -12.24 -2.02 -11.23
CA TYR A 88 -11.27 -1.28 -12.00
C TYR A 88 -11.79 0.13 -12.29
N VAL A 89 -10.87 1.09 -12.26
CA VAL A 89 -11.13 2.46 -12.66
C VAL A 89 -10.00 2.90 -13.56
N SER A 90 -10.32 3.48 -14.71
CA SER A 90 -9.33 3.99 -15.65
C SER A 90 -8.54 5.16 -15.05
N TRP A 91 -7.30 5.33 -15.47
CA TRP A 91 -6.47 6.42 -14.94
C TRP A 91 -6.97 7.78 -15.43
N THR A 92 -7.47 7.82 -16.66
CA THR A 92 -8.04 9.01 -17.28
C THR A 92 -9.31 9.47 -16.54
N ASP A 93 -10.19 8.55 -16.15
CA ASP A 93 -11.40 8.90 -15.40
C ASP A 93 -11.07 9.39 -13.99
N LEU A 94 -10.05 8.80 -13.35
CA LEU A 94 -9.56 9.29 -12.05
C LEU A 94 -9.10 10.76 -12.12
N ILE A 95 -8.36 11.12 -13.17
CA ILE A 95 -7.90 12.50 -13.39
C ILE A 95 -9.08 13.42 -13.69
N ALA A 96 -9.94 13.04 -14.64
CA ALA A 96 -11.09 13.84 -15.03
C ALA A 96 -12.01 14.14 -13.84
N TRP A 97 -12.27 13.14 -13.01
CA TRP A 97 -13.12 13.29 -11.84
C TRP A 97 -12.51 14.20 -10.77
N ARG A 98 -11.22 14.04 -10.47
CA ARG A 98 -10.50 14.94 -9.56
C ARG A 98 -10.67 16.39 -9.99
N ASP A 99 -10.48 16.67 -11.28
CA ASP A 99 -10.51 18.02 -11.81
C ASP A 99 -11.94 18.59 -11.81
N ALA A 100 -12.95 17.76 -12.08
CA ALA A 100 -14.36 18.14 -12.04
C ALA A 100 -14.90 18.39 -10.62
N ASN A 101 -14.29 17.80 -9.59
CA ASN A 101 -14.84 17.81 -8.22
C ASN A 101 -14.00 18.60 -7.21
N LYS A 102 -13.00 19.37 -7.66
CA LYS A 102 -12.12 20.14 -6.77
C LYS A 102 -12.89 20.99 -5.74
N ASP A 103 -14.02 21.59 -6.17
CA ASP A 103 -14.81 22.52 -5.35
C ASP A 103 -15.85 21.79 -4.46
N ASN A 104 -16.12 20.51 -4.74
CA ASN A 104 -17.08 19.68 -4.00
C ASN A 104 -16.42 18.78 -2.94
N LEU A 105 -15.09 18.83 -2.84
CA LEU A 105 -14.29 18.00 -1.94
C LEU A 105 -13.78 18.84 -0.77
N SER A 106 -13.62 18.20 0.39
CA SER A 106 -12.88 18.82 1.49
C SER A 106 -11.42 19.05 1.06
N ALA A 107 -10.76 20.05 1.66
CA ALA A 107 -9.35 20.32 1.36
C ALA A 107 -8.46 19.08 1.54
N THR A 108 -8.74 18.25 2.54
CA THR A 108 -8.05 16.98 2.79
C THR A 108 -8.36 15.94 1.71
N ASP A 109 -9.63 15.75 1.34
CA ASP A 109 -10.01 14.78 0.30
C ASP A 109 -9.40 15.18 -1.06
N TYR A 110 -9.39 16.48 -1.39
CA TYR A 110 -8.77 17.00 -2.61
C TYR A 110 -7.24 16.85 -2.60
N LEU A 111 -6.58 17.15 -1.48
CA LEU A 111 -5.15 16.91 -1.31
C LEU A 111 -4.81 15.43 -1.56
N LEU A 112 -5.56 14.51 -0.94
CA LEU A 112 -5.36 13.08 -1.11
C LEU A 112 -5.46 12.68 -2.58
N LEU A 113 -6.51 13.09 -3.29
CA LEU A 113 -6.62 12.81 -4.72
C LEU A 113 -5.42 13.33 -5.50
N CYS A 114 -4.97 14.56 -5.22
CA CYS A 114 -3.81 15.13 -5.89
C CYS A 114 -2.52 14.34 -5.60
N LEU A 115 -2.28 13.89 -4.36
CA LEU A 115 -1.13 13.06 -4.01
C LEU A 115 -1.09 11.74 -4.80
N TYR A 116 -2.25 11.13 -5.04
CA TYR A 116 -2.37 9.84 -5.72
C TYR A 116 -2.58 9.93 -7.24
N THR A 117 -2.75 11.13 -7.81
CA THR A 117 -2.98 11.32 -9.26
C THR A 117 -1.99 12.27 -9.94
N MET A 118 -1.35 13.18 -9.21
CA MET A 118 -0.33 14.09 -9.76
C MET A 118 1.10 13.58 -9.59
N MET A 119 1.29 12.46 -8.89
CA MET A 119 2.55 11.73 -8.77
C MET A 119 2.27 10.24 -8.94
N PRO A 120 3.28 9.42 -9.28
CA PRO A 120 3.13 7.98 -9.23
C PRO A 120 2.59 7.57 -7.86
N PRO A 121 1.42 6.89 -7.79
CA PRO A 121 0.74 6.65 -6.53
C PRO A 121 1.65 5.82 -5.63
N ARG A 122 1.76 6.21 -4.36
CA ARG A 122 2.43 5.45 -3.29
C ARG A 122 1.43 4.56 -2.55
N ARG A 123 1.86 3.79 -1.55
CA ARG A 123 0.92 2.94 -0.80
C ARG A 123 0.20 3.79 0.22
N LEU A 124 0.58 3.68 1.48
CA LEU A 124 0.05 4.49 2.57
C LEU A 124 1.17 5.36 3.18
N ASP A 125 2.28 5.53 2.45
CA ASP A 125 3.52 6.13 2.94
C ASP A 125 3.40 7.63 3.28
N PHE A 126 2.24 8.26 3.03
CA PHE A 126 1.96 9.64 3.43
C PHE A 126 1.51 9.77 4.89
N THR A 127 1.14 8.67 5.57
CA THR A 127 0.65 8.74 6.95
C THR A 127 1.67 9.29 7.96
N PRO A 128 2.93 8.83 8.02
CA PRO A 128 3.90 9.37 8.97
C PRO A 128 4.62 10.63 8.45
N MET A 129 3.99 11.41 7.56
CA MET A 129 4.65 12.51 6.85
C MET A 129 4.68 13.80 7.67
N LYS A 130 5.77 14.05 8.38
CA LYS A 130 6.01 15.24 9.21
C LYS A 130 6.41 16.45 8.37
N ILE A 131 5.83 17.61 8.66
CA ILE A 131 6.09 18.85 7.93
C ILE A 131 7.31 19.56 8.51
N VAL A 132 8.28 19.90 7.68
CA VAL A 132 9.51 20.58 8.09
C VAL A 132 9.91 21.66 7.10
N ARG A 133 10.56 22.73 7.57
CA ARG A 133 11.08 23.80 6.69
C ARG A 133 12.40 23.46 6.01
N ARG A 134 13.16 22.54 6.60
CA ARG A 134 14.48 22.08 6.13
C ARG A 134 14.60 20.58 6.34
N LYS A 135 15.36 19.91 5.47
CA LYS A 135 15.68 18.49 5.63
C LYS A 135 16.38 18.30 6.99
N PRO A 136 15.91 17.38 7.86
CA PRO A 136 16.56 17.15 9.15
C PRO A 136 17.94 16.52 8.93
N ARG A 137 18.88 16.78 9.85
CA ARG A 137 20.24 16.21 9.80
C ARG A 137 20.23 14.70 10.07
N LYS A 138 19.32 14.25 10.94
CA LYS A 138 19.10 12.86 11.27
C LYS A 138 17.62 12.55 11.05
N MET A 139 17.32 11.49 10.31
CA MET A 139 15.96 11.00 10.13
C MET A 139 15.53 10.23 11.36
N GLU A 140 14.27 10.42 11.77
CA GLU A 140 13.62 9.66 12.84
C GLU A 140 13.04 8.37 12.24
N ASP A 141 13.28 7.24 12.91
CA ASP A 141 12.74 5.96 12.51
C ASP A 141 11.20 6.01 12.49
N GLY A 142 10.60 5.48 11.44
CA GLY A 142 9.14 5.48 11.30
C GLY A 142 8.53 6.82 10.88
N VAL A 143 9.34 7.84 10.57
CA VAL A 143 8.87 9.16 10.09
C VAL A 143 9.24 9.40 8.63
N ASN A 144 8.30 9.96 7.87
CA ASN A 144 8.54 10.53 6.53
C ASN A 144 8.51 12.07 6.62
N TYR A 145 9.11 12.78 5.67
CA TYR A 145 9.22 14.24 5.76
C TYR A 145 8.72 14.98 4.52
N LEU A 146 7.88 15.99 4.75
CA LEU A 146 7.54 16.99 3.77
C LEU A 146 8.40 18.24 4.01
N VAL A 147 9.42 18.43 3.17
CA VAL A 147 10.27 19.61 3.22
C VAL A 147 9.62 20.74 2.44
N LEU A 148 9.06 21.70 3.18
CA LEU A 148 8.45 22.93 2.66
C LEU A 148 9.52 24.01 2.48
N GLY A 149 10.29 23.89 1.40
CA GLY A 149 11.26 24.90 0.99
C GLY A 149 10.59 26.18 0.49
N LYS A 150 11.39 27.23 0.26
CA LYS A 150 10.90 28.53 -0.26
C LYS A 150 10.28 28.40 -1.66
N SER A 151 10.90 27.63 -2.55
CA SER A 151 10.53 27.52 -3.98
C SER A 151 10.22 26.08 -4.43
N SER A 152 10.20 25.15 -3.49
CA SER A 152 9.92 23.74 -3.76
C SER A 152 9.31 23.05 -2.56
N VAL A 153 8.42 22.10 -2.84
CA VAL A 153 7.97 21.07 -1.90
C VAL A 153 8.68 19.76 -2.25
N THR A 154 9.21 19.06 -1.26
CA THR A 154 9.92 17.80 -1.45
C THR A 154 9.47 16.78 -0.43
N PHE A 155 9.09 15.59 -0.90
CA PHE A 155 8.75 14.44 -0.07
C PHE A 155 10.01 13.60 0.14
N ILE A 156 10.27 13.20 1.38
CA ILE A 156 11.34 12.28 1.75
C ILE A 156 10.69 11.08 2.43
N PHE A 157 10.76 9.94 1.75
CA PHE A 157 10.28 8.67 2.28
C PHE A 157 11.46 7.92 2.90
N HIS A 158 11.43 7.83 4.22
CA HIS A 158 12.40 7.17 5.08
C HIS A 158 11.75 5.95 5.76
N ALA A 159 10.54 6.11 6.29
CA ALA A 159 9.73 5.03 6.80
C ALA A 159 8.98 4.29 5.68
N TYR A 160 9.59 3.22 5.17
CA TYR A 160 8.93 2.28 4.26
C TYR A 160 9.59 0.89 4.30
N LYS A 161 8.82 -0.13 3.87
CA LYS A 161 9.15 -1.56 4.02
C LYS A 161 10.55 -1.97 3.54
N THR A 162 11.10 -1.28 2.53
CA THR A 162 12.36 -1.63 1.88
C THR A 162 13.44 -0.56 2.07
N HIS A 163 13.28 0.34 3.04
CA HIS A 163 14.25 1.38 3.35
C HIS A 163 15.66 0.84 3.60
N ALA A 164 15.78 -0.27 4.33
CA ALA A 164 17.07 -0.91 4.61
C ALA A 164 17.88 -1.27 3.34
N VAL A 165 17.20 -1.48 2.20
CA VAL A 165 17.84 -1.85 0.93
C VAL A 165 18.06 -0.64 0.03
N TYR A 166 17.12 0.31 0.00
CA TYR A 166 17.11 1.39 -1.00
C TYR A 166 17.37 2.79 -0.42
N GLY A 167 17.53 2.92 0.90
CA GLY A 167 17.80 4.19 1.58
C GLY A 167 16.64 5.20 1.49
N ASP A 168 16.93 6.48 1.65
CA ASP A 168 15.88 7.51 1.58
C ASP A 168 15.44 7.78 0.14
N GLN A 169 14.13 7.80 -0.12
CA GLN A 169 13.60 8.20 -1.42
C GLN A 169 13.14 9.66 -1.38
N THR A 170 13.82 10.51 -2.15
CA THR A 170 13.50 11.94 -2.25
C THR A 170 12.75 12.23 -3.54
N VAL A 171 11.50 12.69 -3.43
CA VAL A 171 10.63 13.01 -4.57
C VAL A 171 10.25 14.48 -4.53
N LYS A 172 10.61 15.24 -5.56
CA LYS A 172 10.19 16.63 -5.69
C LYS A 172 8.74 16.69 -6.18
N ALA A 173 7.91 17.49 -5.51
CA ALA A 173 6.52 17.68 -5.94
C ALA A 173 6.48 18.40 -7.30
N PRO A 174 5.66 17.94 -8.26
CA PRO A 174 5.36 18.70 -9.47
C PRO A 174 4.75 20.07 -9.13
N LYS A 175 4.91 21.08 -9.99
CA LYS A 175 4.48 22.45 -9.71
C LYS A 175 2.98 22.60 -9.44
N GLN A 176 2.14 21.76 -10.04
CA GLN A 176 0.71 21.72 -9.73
C GLN A 176 0.47 21.21 -8.31
N LEU A 177 1.06 20.07 -7.94
CA LEU A 177 0.94 19.51 -6.60
C LEU A 177 1.56 20.42 -5.53
N GLU A 178 2.68 21.09 -5.83
CA GLU A 178 3.29 22.08 -4.93
C GLU A 178 2.28 23.16 -4.54
N ARG A 179 1.50 23.67 -5.50
CA ARG A 179 0.45 24.66 -5.23
C ARG A 179 -0.64 24.10 -4.33
N VAL A 180 -1.13 22.89 -4.63
CA VAL A 180 -2.17 22.23 -3.82
C VAL A 180 -1.70 22.02 -2.38
N VAL A 181 -0.48 21.51 -2.19
CA VAL A 181 0.10 21.31 -0.85
C VAL A 181 0.23 22.62 -0.10
N ARG A 182 0.69 23.69 -0.75
CA ARG A 182 0.81 25.01 -0.11
C ARG A 182 -0.54 25.61 0.25
N SER A 183 -1.53 25.52 -0.64
CA SER A 183 -2.90 25.97 -0.36
C SER A 183 -3.52 25.19 0.81
N PHE A 184 -3.31 23.88 0.86
CA PHE A 184 -3.74 23.05 1.97
C PHE A 184 -3.10 23.51 3.30
N LEU A 185 -1.77 23.65 3.34
CA LEU A 185 -1.06 24.08 4.55
C LEU A 185 -1.34 25.55 4.94
N ALA A 186 -1.83 26.38 4.02
CA ALA A 186 -2.31 27.71 4.35
C ALA A 186 -3.67 27.68 5.07
N ALA A 187 -4.52 26.70 4.75
CA ALA A 187 -5.78 26.46 5.45
C ALA A 187 -5.58 25.75 6.81
N PHE A 188 -4.49 24.98 6.95
CA PHE A 188 -4.11 24.29 8.18
C PHE A 188 -2.69 24.70 8.64
N PRO A 189 -2.51 25.94 9.13
CA PRO A 189 -1.19 26.50 9.41
C PRO A 189 -0.46 25.84 10.58
N ASP A 190 -1.21 25.27 11.54
CA ASP A 190 -0.67 24.65 12.74
C ASP A 190 -0.34 23.16 12.56
N SER A 191 -0.48 22.63 11.34
CA SER A 191 -0.28 21.21 11.11
C SER A 191 1.17 20.75 11.29
N VAL A 192 1.34 19.69 12.06
CA VAL A 192 2.62 19.04 12.35
C VAL A 192 2.88 17.93 11.35
N TYR A 193 1.84 17.17 10.99
CA TYR A 193 1.88 16.15 9.93
C TYR A 193 0.97 16.54 8.78
N LEU A 194 1.30 16.04 7.58
CA LEU A 194 0.51 16.29 6.37
C LEU A 194 -0.92 15.75 6.50
N LEU A 195 -1.06 14.61 7.20
CA LEU A 195 -2.32 13.95 7.49
C LEU A 195 -2.37 13.68 9.00
N GLU A 196 -3.15 14.47 9.72
CA GLU A 196 -3.23 14.42 11.18
C GLU A 196 -4.66 14.48 11.73
N ASP A 197 -4.85 14.00 12.95
CA ASP A 197 -6.09 14.17 13.70
C ASP A 197 -6.16 15.52 14.43
N GLU A 198 -7.24 15.74 15.16
CA GLU A 198 -7.49 16.98 15.93
C GLU A 198 -6.49 17.19 17.07
N HIS A 199 -5.67 16.18 17.39
CA HIS A 199 -4.65 16.22 18.42
C HIS A 199 -3.23 16.28 17.84
N HIS A 200 -3.09 16.55 16.53
CA HIS A 200 -1.82 16.59 15.79
C HIS A 200 -1.04 15.26 15.78
N HIS A 201 -1.73 14.13 15.96
CA HIS A 201 -1.13 12.81 15.71
C HIS A 201 -1.27 12.44 14.24
N PRO A 202 -0.26 11.77 13.65
CA PRO A 202 -0.35 11.31 12.26
C PRO A 202 -1.49 10.31 12.11
N TRP A 203 -2.18 10.35 10.96
CA TRP A 203 -3.20 9.36 10.64
C TRP A 203 -2.63 7.94 10.66
N GLN A 204 -3.45 7.00 11.10
CA GLN A 204 -3.15 5.58 10.92
C GLN A 204 -3.37 5.16 9.46
N GLU A 205 -2.63 4.14 9.02
CA GLU A 205 -2.75 3.57 7.66
C GLU A 205 -4.19 3.16 7.32
N GLN A 206 -4.91 2.59 8.29
CA GLN A 206 -6.30 2.18 8.15
C GLN A 206 -7.21 3.37 7.84
N ARG A 207 -7.00 4.51 8.52
CA ARG A 207 -7.77 5.74 8.29
C ARG A 207 -7.54 6.25 6.88
N LEU A 208 -6.29 6.28 6.41
CA LEU A 208 -5.97 6.71 5.05
C LEU A 208 -6.61 5.77 4.01
N SER A 209 -6.50 4.46 4.19
CA SER A 209 -7.11 3.46 3.32
C SER A 209 -8.63 3.62 3.21
N HIS A 210 -9.33 3.73 4.33
CA HIS A 210 -10.78 3.94 4.34
C HIS A 210 -11.19 5.29 3.76
N THR A 211 -10.39 6.34 3.99
CA THR A 211 -10.66 7.67 3.43
C THR A 211 -10.57 7.64 1.91
N ILE A 212 -9.53 7.01 1.36
CA ILE A 212 -9.37 6.82 -0.08
C ILE A 212 -10.54 6.02 -0.66
N GLN A 213 -10.89 4.88 -0.05
CA GLN A 213 -12.04 4.09 -0.48
C GLN A 213 -13.35 4.89 -0.45
N ARG A 214 -13.57 5.69 0.60
CA ARG A 214 -14.75 6.56 0.72
C ARG A 214 -14.80 7.60 -0.40
N ILE A 215 -13.68 8.25 -0.71
CA ILE A 215 -13.61 9.27 -1.77
C ILE A 215 -14.00 8.64 -3.12
N PHE A 216 -13.48 7.45 -3.44
CA PHE A 216 -13.77 6.79 -4.71
C PHE A 216 -15.12 6.09 -4.76
N LYS A 217 -15.66 5.63 -3.62
CA LYS A 217 -17.01 5.10 -3.54
C LYS A 217 -18.06 6.15 -3.91
N LYS A 218 -17.84 7.41 -3.52
CA LYS A 218 -18.68 8.53 -3.96
C LYS A 218 -18.65 8.75 -5.47
N HIS A 219 -17.58 8.35 -6.15
CA HIS A 219 -17.41 8.56 -7.59
C HIS A 219 -18.09 7.47 -8.43
N HIS A 220 -17.77 6.20 -8.19
CA HIS A 220 -18.20 5.09 -9.06
C HIS A 220 -19.14 4.08 -8.39
N GLY A 221 -19.52 4.30 -7.12
CA GLY A 221 -20.20 3.29 -6.32
C GLY A 221 -19.32 2.07 -5.99
N MET A 222 -18.02 2.13 -6.27
CA MET A 222 -17.07 1.04 -6.10
C MET A 222 -16.08 1.33 -4.96
N ASP A 223 -15.75 0.30 -4.17
CA ASP A 223 -14.71 0.38 -3.15
C ASP A 223 -13.32 0.29 -3.80
N THR A 224 -12.88 1.36 -4.47
CA THR A 224 -11.55 1.44 -5.10
C THR A 224 -10.48 1.57 -4.03
N SER A 225 -9.54 0.61 -4.01
CA SER A 225 -8.42 0.62 -3.08
C SER A 225 -7.23 1.39 -3.63
N VAL A 226 -6.28 1.77 -2.77
CA VAL A 226 -4.98 2.29 -3.20
C VAL A 226 -4.29 1.35 -4.20
N ASN A 227 -4.39 0.05 -3.96
CA ASN A 227 -3.81 -0.95 -4.84
C ASN A 227 -4.41 -0.87 -6.25
N THR A 228 -5.72 -0.67 -6.34
CA THR A 228 -6.43 -0.47 -7.62
C THR A 228 -5.94 0.78 -8.35
N ILE A 229 -5.76 1.90 -7.64
CA ILE A 229 -5.22 3.14 -8.22
C ILE A 229 -3.80 2.92 -8.78
N ARG A 230 -2.97 2.14 -8.07
CA ARG A 230 -1.62 1.77 -8.54
C ARG A 230 -1.66 0.93 -9.82
N HIS A 231 -2.57 -0.04 -9.91
CA HIS A 231 -2.78 -0.83 -11.12
C HIS A 231 -3.24 0.05 -12.29
N SER A 232 -4.20 0.94 -12.03
CA SER A 232 -4.72 1.90 -13.00
C SER A 232 -3.60 2.78 -13.59
N TYR A 233 -2.79 3.39 -12.73
CA TYR A 233 -1.63 4.20 -13.14
C TYR A 233 -0.63 3.42 -13.99
N LEU A 234 -0.22 2.23 -13.54
CA LEU A 234 0.77 1.45 -14.26
C LEU A 234 0.24 1.00 -15.61
N THR A 235 -1.00 0.54 -15.68
CA THR A 235 -1.68 0.17 -16.92
C THR A 235 -1.66 1.32 -17.92
N PHE A 236 -2.03 2.53 -17.49
CA PHE A 236 -1.97 3.74 -18.32
C PHE A 236 -0.55 4.07 -18.80
N ILE A 237 0.45 4.01 -17.92
CA ILE A 237 1.85 4.27 -18.28
C ILE A 237 2.36 3.26 -19.31
N TYR A 238 2.06 1.97 -19.14
CA TYR A 238 2.55 0.92 -20.05
C TYR A 238 2.00 1.06 -21.48
N LYS A 239 0.84 1.69 -21.69
CA LYS A 239 0.34 2.04 -23.04
C LYS A 239 1.33 2.89 -23.83
N GLY A 240 2.02 3.80 -23.14
CA GLY A 240 3.02 4.67 -23.74
C GLY A 240 4.34 3.97 -24.09
N MET A 241 4.43 2.65 -23.88
CA MET A 241 5.63 1.83 -24.10
C MET A 241 6.90 2.47 -23.54
N PRO A 242 6.94 2.80 -22.24
CA PRO A 242 8.11 3.43 -21.63
C PRO A 242 9.33 2.53 -21.72
N SER A 243 10.49 3.16 -21.90
CA SER A 243 11.78 2.48 -21.82
C SER A 243 11.99 1.84 -20.43
N LYS A 244 12.89 0.87 -20.36
CA LYS A 244 13.28 0.22 -19.10
C LYS A 244 13.72 1.23 -18.02
N GLN A 245 14.48 2.26 -18.40
CA GLN A 245 14.93 3.31 -17.48
C GLN A 245 13.77 4.12 -16.91
N GLN A 246 12.76 4.43 -17.74
CA GLN A 246 11.55 5.12 -17.29
C GLN A 246 10.74 4.24 -16.33
N LEU A 247 10.62 2.95 -16.62
CA LEU A 247 9.96 1.99 -15.73
C LEU A 247 10.67 1.85 -14.38
N GLU A 248 12.01 1.83 -14.37
CA GLU A 248 12.81 1.82 -13.14
C GLU A 248 12.59 3.09 -12.32
N ALA A 249 12.58 4.26 -12.96
CA ALA A 249 12.31 5.53 -12.29
C ALA A 249 10.88 5.59 -11.71
N ILE A 250 9.89 5.07 -12.44
CA ILE A 250 8.50 4.98 -11.98
C ILE A 250 8.37 4.01 -10.81
N ALA A 251 8.97 2.82 -10.90
CA ALA A 251 8.99 1.84 -9.83
C ALA A 251 9.64 2.42 -8.57
N TRP A 252 10.77 3.10 -8.72
CA TRP A 252 11.45 3.79 -7.62
C TRP A 252 10.56 4.85 -6.98
N THR A 253 9.90 5.68 -7.79
CA THR A 253 9.01 6.75 -7.30
C THR A 253 7.75 6.19 -6.63
N MET A 254 7.27 5.01 -7.04
CA MET A 254 6.15 4.31 -6.41
C MET A 254 6.54 3.50 -5.16
N GLY A 255 7.83 3.36 -4.84
CA GLY A 255 8.31 2.53 -3.73
C GLY A 255 8.24 1.02 -4.03
N HIS A 256 8.51 0.61 -5.26
CA HIS A 256 8.47 -0.76 -5.74
C HIS A 256 9.83 -1.25 -6.26
N SER A 257 10.05 -2.57 -6.25
CA SER A 257 11.04 -3.19 -7.15
C SER A 257 10.50 -3.22 -8.58
N LEU A 258 11.38 -3.31 -9.59
CA LEU A 258 10.98 -3.44 -10.99
C LEU A 258 10.08 -4.66 -11.22
N SER A 259 10.45 -5.80 -10.62
CA SER A 259 9.66 -7.04 -10.66
C SER A 259 8.25 -6.85 -10.09
N GLN A 260 8.14 -6.13 -8.97
CA GLN A 260 6.85 -5.81 -8.39
C GLN A 260 6.05 -4.89 -9.33
N SER A 261 6.67 -3.86 -9.92
CA SER A 261 6.02 -2.97 -10.88
C SER A 261 5.50 -3.67 -12.14
N GLN A 262 6.14 -4.75 -12.58
CA GLN A 262 5.67 -5.59 -13.70
C GLN A 262 4.45 -6.43 -13.32
N ALA A 263 4.41 -6.99 -12.10
CA ALA A 263 3.25 -7.75 -11.60
C ALA A 263 1.98 -6.88 -11.42
N TYR A 264 2.14 -5.57 -11.32
CA TYR A 264 1.02 -4.62 -11.23
C TYR A 264 0.40 -4.26 -12.59
N ARG A 265 0.97 -4.70 -13.70
CA ARG A 265 0.43 -4.45 -15.05
C ARG A 265 -0.75 -5.39 -15.29
N HIS A 266 -1.85 -4.86 -15.85
CA HIS A 266 -2.90 -5.67 -16.42
C HIS A 266 -2.95 -5.47 -17.94
N LEU A 267 -2.93 -6.57 -18.71
CA LEU A 267 -2.86 -6.52 -20.17
C LEU A 267 -4.22 -6.30 -20.86
N LYS A 268 -5.33 -6.63 -20.19
CA LYS A 268 -6.69 -6.60 -20.75
C LYS A 268 -7.53 -5.41 -20.29
N LEU A 269 -7.03 -4.62 -19.35
CA LEU A 269 -7.71 -3.43 -18.86
C LEU A 269 -7.08 -2.26 -19.58
N GLU A 270 -7.90 -1.58 -20.36
CA GLU A 270 -7.61 -0.34 -21.08
C GLU A 270 -6.28 -0.22 -21.84
#